data_AF-A0A7W1F216-F1
#
_entry.id   AF-A0A7W1F216-F1
#
_cell.length_a   1.000
_cell.length_b   1.000
_cell.length_c   1.000
_cell.angle_alpha   90.00
_cell.angle_beta   90.00
_cell.angle_gamma   90.00
#
_symmetry.space_group_name_H-M   'P 1'
#
loop_
_entity.id
_entity.type
_entity.pdbx_description
1 polymer ?
#
loop_
_entity_poly.entity_id
_entity_poly.type
_entity_poly.pdbx_seq_one_letter_code
_entity_poly.pdbx_strand_id
1 'polypeptide(L)'
;MTTPRPGGQAMSRPMVIAIDGPAGAGKSSVTRTLAHRLGILHLDTGAMYRAATVALLDSAVDRDDPGAIAAFVCGRHIDFSGDGEVRIDASELPKERVRSPATTREVWRVANNPQCRAHLVAQQQALIRSRDAVIEGRDATTVICPDAQLKVYLDASAEERARRRRGELDGPDAPSYEHILHEIRERDDRDMNRAVGPLRLSDDALHLLTDGLSVNEVIAKLMAYAVQRQPFLLEQVVADQLVVGRSRQPGYVSVAAGDGGAWQLGLTNPTPDRMPGSVHDFTCNQGGRQAGVVLQGMAVLCVAGRADRPHHVNALPMLPQTWYVIEPGAWHAVIQAPGTICAWAESATISEERKELTHAQLMELQAFLSVYLPPR
;
A
#
# COMPACT_ATOMS: atom_id res chain seq x y z
N MET A 1 -6.45 -24.01 -29.79
CA MET A 1 -5.25 -23.17 -29.60
C MET A 1 -5.66 -21.72 -29.73
N THR A 2 -5.73 -20.99 -28.63
CA THR A 2 -6.04 -19.55 -28.60
C THR A 2 -4.74 -18.77 -28.50
N THR A 3 -4.43 -17.96 -29.51
CA THR A 3 -3.28 -17.05 -29.47
C THR A 3 -3.55 -15.90 -28.49
N PRO A 4 -2.61 -15.56 -27.60
CA PRO A 4 -2.75 -14.36 -26.77
C PRO A 4 -2.73 -13.11 -27.68
N ARG A 5 -3.57 -12.12 -27.36
CA ARG A 5 -3.58 -10.85 -28.09
C ARG A 5 -2.28 -10.09 -27.80
N PRO A 6 -1.59 -9.51 -28.81
CA PRO A 6 -0.53 -8.54 -28.58
C PRO A 6 -1.14 -7.20 -28.11
N GLY A 7 -1.51 -7.14 -26.83
CA GLY A 7 -1.76 -5.88 -26.14
C GLY A 7 -0.43 -5.14 -25.97
N GLY A 8 -0.33 -3.92 -26.48
CA GLY A 8 0.91 -3.17 -26.45
C GLY A 8 1.36 -2.85 -25.03
N GLN A 9 2.49 -3.41 -24.61
CA GLN A 9 3.23 -2.93 -23.45
C GLN A 9 3.76 -1.52 -23.76
N ALA A 10 3.00 -0.50 -23.40
CA ALA A 10 3.59 0.79 -23.08
C ALA A 10 4.62 0.54 -21.97
N MET A 11 5.84 1.07 -22.10
CA MET A 11 6.92 0.85 -21.13
C MET A 11 6.69 1.69 -19.87
N SER A 12 5.66 1.37 -19.09
CA SER A 12 5.43 1.90 -17.76
C SER A 12 6.56 1.45 -16.84
N ARG A 13 7.37 2.41 -16.37
CA ARG A 13 8.37 2.18 -15.32
C ARG A 13 7.65 1.61 -14.09
N PRO A 14 8.09 0.48 -13.49
CA PRO A 14 7.37 -0.17 -12.39
C PRO A 14 7.16 0.77 -11.20
N MET A 15 5.98 0.70 -10.58
CA MET A 15 5.59 1.54 -9.44
C MET A 15 6.43 1.20 -8.21
N VAL A 16 7.35 2.07 -7.85
CA VAL A 16 8.12 1.96 -6.60
C VAL A 16 7.57 2.95 -5.58
N ILE A 17 7.12 2.41 -4.45
CA ILE A 17 6.70 3.15 -3.25
C ILE A 17 7.78 2.98 -2.19
N ALA A 18 8.60 4.02 -1.97
CA ALA A 18 9.68 4.02 -0.99
C ALA A 18 9.22 4.72 0.30
N ILE A 19 9.30 4.03 1.45
CA ILE A 19 8.79 4.51 2.74
C ILE A 19 9.90 4.48 3.80
N ASP A 20 10.43 5.66 4.12
CA ASP A 20 11.34 5.89 5.24
C ASP A 20 10.58 6.41 6.48
N GLY A 21 11.30 6.60 7.58
CA GLY A 21 10.75 7.15 8.83
C GLY A 21 11.46 6.61 10.08
N PRO A 22 11.16 7.13 11.28
CA PRO A 22 11.77 6.67 12.52
C PRO A 22 11.33 5.27 12.96
N ALA A 23 11.90 4.80 14.06
CA ALA A 23 11.49 3.53 14.66
C ALA A 23 10.15 3.70 15.40
N GLY A 24 9.25 2.72 15.30
CA GLY A 24 7.91 2.78 15.93
C GLY A 24 6.83 3.51 15.13
N ALA A 25 7.15 4.14 13.99
CA ALA A 25 6.20 4.84 13.13
C ALA A 25 5.23 3.91 12.33
N GLY A 26 4.98 2.68 12.79
CA GLY A 26 4.03 1.73 12.18
C GLY A 26 4.44 1.11 10.83
N LYS A 27 5.54 1.55 10.20
CA LYS A 27 5.96 1.19 8.82
C LYS A 27 5.67 -0.27 8.43
N SER A 28 6.29 -1.26 9.06
CA SER A 28 6.19 -2.68 8.64
C SER A 28 4.78 -3.29 8.64
N SER A 29 3.84 -2.71 9.37
CA SER A 29 2.42 -3.09 9.30
C SER A 29 1.73 -2.41 8.12
N VAL A 30 1.95 -1.10 7.99
CA VAL A 30 1.42 -0.24 6.92
C VAL A 30 1.93 -0.69 5.54
N THR A 31 3.24 -0.89 5.37
CA THR A 31 3.90 -1.21 4.09
C THR A 31 3.55 -2.60 3.60
N ARG A 32 3.51 -3.60 4.50
CA ARG A 32 3.09 -4.96 4.18
C ARG A 32 1.62 -5.01 3.76
N THR A 33 0.75 -4.30 4.47
CA THR A 33 -0.68 -4.26 4.15
C THR A 33 -0.95 -3.48 2.86
N LEU A 34 -0.22 -2.37 2.63
CA LEU A 34 -0.26 -1.61 1.38
C LEU A 34 0.18 -2.48 0.19
N ALA A 35 1.31 -3.18 0.29
CA ALA A 35 1.82 -4.09 -0.74
C ALA A 35 0.80 -5.20 -1.06
N HIS A 36 0.25 -5.84 -0.03
CA HIS A 36 -0.80 -6.85 -0.18
C HIS A 36 -2.08 -6.28 -0.83
N ARG A 37 -2.56 -5.10 -0.43
CA ARG A 37 -3.74 -4.47 -1.05
C ARG A 37 -3.50 -4.09 -2.52
N LEU A 38 -2.28 -3.73 -2.88
CA LEU A 38 -1.90 -3.37 -4.25
C LEU A 38 -1.50 -4.58 -5.11
N GLY A 39 -1.28 -5.77 -4.52
CA GLY A 39 -0.80 -6.96 -5.23
C GLY A 39 0.67 -6.88 -5.67
N ILE A 40 1.48 -6.03 -5.01
CA ILE A 40 2.86 -5.73 -5.41
C ILE A 40 3.88 -6.22 -4.35
N LEU A 41 5.17 -6.28 -4.72
CA LEU A 41 6.22 -6.85 -3.86
C LEU A 41 6.39 -6.04 -2.56
N HIS A 42 6.48 -6.70 -1.41
CA HIS A 42 6.93 -6.07 -0.15
C HIS A 42 8.41 -6.34 0.11
N LEU A 43 9.19 -5.30 0.41
CA LEU A 43 10.62 -5.38 0.71
C LEU A 43 10.95 -4.68 2.04
N ASP A 44 11.01 -5.47 3.12
CA ASP A 44 11.54 -5.04 4.43
C ASP A 44 13.07 -5.04 4.36
N THR A 45 13.67 -3.87 4.10
CA THR A 45 15.14 -3.75 4.03
C THR A 45 15.82 -4.09 5.37
N GLY A 46 15.11 -3.88 6.49
CA GLY A 46 15.58 -4.25 7.83
C GLY A 46 15.72 -5.76 7.99
N ALA A 47 14.75 -6.54 7.49
CA ALA A 47 14.83 -8.01 7.46
C ALA A 47 16.03 -8.50 6.64
N MET A 48 16.38 -7.82 5.54
CA MET A 48 17.56 -8.14 4.73
C MET A 48 18.90 -7.90 5.45
N TYR A 49 19.08 -6.75 6.11
CA TYR A 49 20.26 -6.54 6.98
C TYR A 49 20.32 -7.58 8.13
N ARG A 50 19.15 -7.96 8.69
CA ARG A 50 19.04 -8.97 9.74
C ARG A 50 19.34 -10.39 9.25
N ALA A 51 18.95 -10.76 8.03
CA ALA A 51 19.25 -12.06 7.43
C ALA A 51 20.75 -12.24 7.21
N ALA A 52 21.43 -11.23 6.65
CA ALA A 52 22.88 -11.21 6.55
C ALA A 52 23.55 -11.32 7.94
N THR A 53 22.97 -10.68 8.96
CA THR A 53 23.45 -10.76 10.34
C THR A 53 23.26 -12.15 10.95
N VAL A 54 22.13 -12.83 10.72
CA VAL A 54 21.92 -14.22 11.17
C VAL A 54 22.97 -15.15 10.55
N ALA A 55 23.18 -15.08 9.23
CA ALA A 55 24.19 -15.89 8.56
C ALA A 55 25.62 -15.59 9.07
N LEU A 56 25.94 -14.34 9.41
CA LEU A 56 27.21 -13.97 10.04
C LEU A 56 27.35 -14.59 11.45
N LEU A 57 26.29 -14.56 12.26
CA LEU A 57 26.28 -15.14 13.61
C LEU A 57 26.36 -16.67 13.63
N ASP A 58 25.83 -17.31 12.60
CA ASP A 58 25.86 -18.76 12.43
C ASP A 58 27.14 -19.23 11.68
N SER A 59 28.06 -18.30 11.39
CA SER A 59 29.36 -18.56 10.75
C SER A 59 30.55 -18.48 11.74
N ALA A 60 31.70 -19.01 11.29
CA ALA A 60 32.99 -18.93 11.97
C ALA A 60 33.82 -17.67 11.61
N VAL A 61 33.19 -16.65 11.00
CA VAL A 61 33.86 -15.39 10.62
C VAL A 61 34.10 -14.53 11.86
N ASP A 62 35.29 -13.92 11.95
CA ASP A 62 35.57 -12.93 12.98
C ASP A 62 34.63 -11.73 12.82
N ARG A 63 33.91 -11.42 13.90
CA ARG A 63 32.87 -10.39 13.93
C ARG A 63 33.45 -9.01 14.23
N ASP A 64 34.69 -8.94 14.72
CA ASP A 64 35.39 -7.69 15.00
C ASP A 64 36.35 -7.29 13.86
N ASP A 65 36.45 -8.09 12.77
CA ASP A 65 37.07 -7.71 11.49
C ASP A 65 36.02 -7.27 10.43
N PRO A 66 35.92 -5.96 10.10
CA PRO A 66 35.01 -5.48 9.07
C PRO A 66 35.33 -6.00 7.66
N GLY A 67 36.58 -6.34 7.36
CA GLY A 67 37.01 -6.91 6.08
C GLY A 67 36.49 -8.33 5.89
N ALA A 68 36.66 -9.19 6.89
CA ALA A 68 36.10 -10.54 6.88
C ALA A 68 34.56 -10.54 6.84
N ILE A 69 33.90 -9.64 7.59
CA ILE A 69 32.44 -9.44 7.50
C ILE A 69 32.02 -9.04 6.07
N ALA A 70 32.72 -8.08 5.46
CA ALA A 70 32.42 -7.64 4.10
C ALA A 70 32.59 -8.76 3.08
N ALA A 71 33.70 -9.49 3.12
CA ALA A 71 33.95 -10.63 2.24
C ALA A 71 32.87 -11.71 2.38
N PHE A 72 32.44 -12.00 3.62
CA PHE A 72 31.36 -12.95 3.88
C PHE A 72 30.01 -12.50 3.33
N VAL A 73 29.58 -11.26 3.62
CA VAL A 73 28.26 -10.74 3.21
C VAL A 73 28.18 -10.53 1.70
N CYS A 74 29.26 -10.05 1.06
CA CYS A 74 29.34 -9.91 -0.39
C CYS A 74 29.28 -11.27 -1.13
N GLY A 75 29.59 -12.37 -0.44
CA GLY A 75 29.44 -13.74 -0.94
C GLY A 75 28.01 -14.32 -0.86
N ARG A 76 27.02 -13.57 -0.35
CA ARG A 76 25.64 -14.03 -0.14
C ARG A 76 24.65 -13.44 -1.13
N HIS A 77 23.63 -14.22 -1.48
CA HIS A 77 22.48 -13.78 -2.26
C HIS A 77 21.23 -13.69 -1.37
N ILE A 78 20.62 -12.51 -1.28
CA ILE A 78 19.39 -12.31 -0.50
C ILE A 78 18.22 -11.98 -1.44
N ASP A 79 17.08 -12.63 -1.20
CA ASP A 79 15.82 -12.46 -1.93
C ASP A 79 14.65 -12.53 -0.94
N PHE A 80 13.41 -12.40 -1.42
CA PHE A 80 12.18 -12.50 -0.64
C PHE A 80 11.24 -13.56 -1.22
N SER A 81 10.45 -14.20 -0.36
CA SER A 81 9.31 -15.02 -0.80
C SER A 81 8.21 -14.15 -1.43
N GLY A 82 7.24 -14.77 -2.10
CA GLY A 82 6.05 -14.06 -2.59
C GLY A 82 5.27 -13.35 -1.47
N ASP A 83 5.33 -13.89 -0.24
CA ASP A 83 4.72 -13.36 0.97
C ASP A 83 5.58 -12.29 1.69
N GLY A 84 6.73 -11.91 1.12
CA GLY A 84 7.61 -10.87 1.64
C GLY A 84 8.43 -11.26 2.87
N GLU A 85 8.69 -12.55 3.11
CA GLU A 85 9.67 -12.99 4.12
C GLU A 85 11.05 -13.26 3.47
N VAL A 86 12.11 -12.97 4.20
CA VAL A 86 13.48 -12.92 3.66
C VAL A 86 14.15 -14.30 3.54
N ARG A 87 14.89 -14.50 2.45
CA ARG A 87 15.68 -15.71 2.16
C ARG A 87 17.14 -15.34 1.93
N ILE A 88 18.06 -16.19 2.37
CA ILE A 88 19.50 -16.06 2.11
C ILE A 88 20.05 -17.35 1.52
N ASP A 89 20.77 -17.25 0.40
CA ASP A 89 21.27 -18.39 -0.40
C ASP A 89 20.16 -19.43 -0.66
N ALA A 90 19.00 -18.94 -1.13
CA ALA A 90 17.73 -19.66 -1.33
C ALA A 90 17.10 -20.30 -0.08
N SER A 91 17.72 -20.21 1.09
CA SER A 91 17.22 -20.77 2.36
C SER A 91 16.35 -19.77 3.11
N GLU A 92 15.22 -20.21 3.65
CA GLU A 92 14.36 -19.38 4.52
C GLU A 92 14.93 -19.34 5.95
N LEU A 93 14.83 -18.18 6.61
CA LEU A 93 15.24 -18.01 8.01
C LEU A 93 14.02 -17.89 8.93
N PRO A 94 14.00 -18.56 10.10
CA PRO A 94 12.93 -18.40 11.07
C PRO A 94 12.71 -16.93 11.44
N LYS A 95 11.46 -16.49 11.38
CA LYS A 95 11.04 -15.08 11.52
C LYS A 95 11.43 -14.51 12.89
N GLU A 96 11.41 -15.37 13.89
CA GLU A 96 11.77 -15.17 15.29
C GLU A 96 13.29 -14.99 15.44
N ARG A 97 14.09 -15.75 14.66
CA ARG A 97 15.56 -15.64 14.62
C ARG A 97 15.97 -14.31 14.00
N VAL A 98 15.41 -13.95 12.84
CA VAL A 98 15.67 -12.68 12.12
C VAL A 98 15.30 -11.47 12.99
N ARG A 99 14.16 -11.52 13.71
CA ARG A 99 13.69 -10.42 14.56
C ARG A 99 14.17 -10.52 16.03
N SER A 100 15.02 -11.50 16.36
CA SER A 100 15.47 -11.75 17.74
C SER A 100 16.24 -10.58 18.38
N PRO A 101 16.27 -10.47 19.73
CA PRO A 101 17.13 -9.51 20.42
C PRO A 101 18.63 -9.73 20.13
N ALA A 102 19.07 -10.98 19.93
CA ALA A 102 20.45 -11.28 19.58
C ALA A 102 20.84 -10.69 18.22
N THR A 103 20.07 -10.97 17.17
CA THR A 103 20.29 -10.38 15.84
C THR A 103 20.15 -8.86 15.87
N THR A 104 19.25 -8.32 16.69
CA THR A 104 19.07 -6.86 16.86
C THR A 104 20.30 -6.18 17.48
N ARG A 105 21.03 -6.84 18.39
CA ARG A 105 22.26 -6.30 18.98
C ARG A 105 23.45 -6.31 18.02
N GLU A 106 23.48 -7.22 17.06
CA GLU A 106 24.65 -7.42 16.18
C GLU A 106 24.48 -6.81 14.77
N VAL A 107 23.26 -6.41 14.38
CA VAL A 107 22.94 -5.90 13.04
C VAL A 107 23.75 -4.67 12.62
N TRP A 108 24.27 -3.88 13.57
CA TRP A 108 25.12 -2.73 13.29
C TRP A 108 26.44 -3.13 12.60
N ARG A 109 26.97 -4.33 12.84
CA ARG A 109 28.21 -4.82 12.22
C ARG A 109 28.07 -4.91 10.69
N VAL A 110 26.91 -5.34 10.22
CA VAL A 110 26.57 -5.37 8.78
C VAL A 110 26.06 -3.99 8.32
N ALA A 111 25.21 -3.33 9.10
CA ALA A 111 24.53 -2.10 8.69
C ALA A 111 25.42 -0.85 8.66
N ASN A 112 26.54 -0.83 9.41
CA ASN A 112 27.50 0.28 9.40
C ASN A 112 28.70 0.02 8.46
N ASN A 113 28.89 -1.22 7.98
CA ASN A 113 29.98 -1.58 7.08
C ASN A 113 29.69 -1.10 5.64
N PRO A 114 30.49 -0.19 5.06
CA PRO A 114 30.18 0.41 3.75
C PRO A 114 30.11 -0.59 2.60
N GLN A 115 30.95 -1.65 2.62
CA GLN A 115 30.95 -2.67 1.57
C GLN A 115 29.71 -3.57 1.67
N CYS A 116 29.33 -3.97 2.89
CA CYS A 116 28.07 -4.67 3.14
C CYS A 116 26.86 -3.85 2.67
N ARG A 117 26.81 -2.56 3.02
CA ARG A 117 25.74 -1.65 2.56
C ARG A 117 25.68 -1.57 1.04
N ALA A 118 26.80 -1.35 0.36
CA ALA A 118 26.83 -1.21 -1.09
C ALA A 118 26.32 -2.47 -1.80
N HIS A 119 26.73 -3.66 -1.36
CA HIS A 119 26.26 -4.95 -1.88
C HIS A 119 24.75 -5.16 -1.64
N LEU A 120 24.28 -4.89 -0.42
CA LEU A 120 22.87 -5.06 -0.05
C LEU A 120 21.96 -4.06 -0.80
N VAL A 121 22.38 -2.82 -0.98
CA VAL A 121 21.66 -1.82 -1.80
C VAL A 121 21.62 -2.24 -3.27
N ALA A 122 22.72 -2.75 -3.82
CA ALA A 122 22.76 -3.24 -5.20
C ALA A 122 21.81 -4.43 -5.43
N GLN A 123 21.69 -5.35 -4.46
CA GLN A 123 20.71 -6.43 -4.50
C GLN A 123 19.27 -5.89 -4.38
N GLN A 124 18.99 -4.96 -3.47
CA GLN A 124 17.67 -4.31 -3.33
C GLN A 124 17.24 -3.64 -4.65
N GLN A 125 18.15 -2.90 -5.29
CA GLN A 125 17.92 -2.26 -6.59
C GLN A 125 17.79 -3.26 -7.75
N ALA A 126 18.37 -4.46 -7.65
CA ALA A 126 18.19 -5.52 -8.64
C ALA A 126 16.80 -6.17 -8.55
N LEU A 127 16.33 -6.45 -7.33
CA LEU A 127 15.03 -7.11 -7.07
C LEU A 127 13.83 -6.31 -7.60
N ILE A 128 13.91 -4.98 -7.54
CA ILE A 128 12.79 -4.07 -7.86
C ILE A 128 12.81 -3.54 -9.30
N ARG A 129 13.91 -3.73 -10.04
CA ARG A 129 14.18 -3.08 -11.34
C ARG A 129 13.09 -3.28 -12.39
N SER A 130 12.36 -4.39 -12.31
CA SER A 130 11.28 -4.78 -13.21
C SER A 130 10.05 -5.29 -12.46
N ARG A 131 9.80 -4.80 -11.24
CA ARG A 131 8.67 -5.22 -10.39
C ARG A 131 8.07 -4.01 -9.69
N ASP A 132 6.74 -3.92 -9.65
CA ASP A 132 6.05 -2.99 -8.77
C ASP A 132 6.32 -3.39 -7.31
N ALA A 133 6.61 -2.43 -6.42
CA ALA A 133 7.08 -2.72 -5.06
C ALA A 133 6.79 -1.63 -4.02
N VAL A 134 6.51 -2.04 -2.78
CA VAL A 134 6.62 -1.21 -1.56
C VAL A 134 7.90 -1.59 -0.82
N ILE A 135 8.76 -0.62 -0.57
CA ILE A 135 10.08 -0.80 0.06
C ILE A 135 10.11 0.05 1.32
N GLU A 136 10.38 -0.56 2.48
CA GLU A 136 10.50 0.18 3.74
C GLU A 136 11.94 0.23 4.26
N GLY A 137 12.32 1.35 4.89
CA GLY A 137 13.67 1.51 5.41
C GLY A 137 13.91 2.74 6.29
N ARG A 138 15.05 3.38 6.03
CA ARG A 138 15.50 4.66 6.60
C ARG A 138 16.20 5.54 5.57
N ASP A 139 16.81 4.91 4.56
CA ASP A 139 17.43 5.52 3.39
C ASP A 139 16.88 4.92 2.06
N ALA A 140 15.64 4.44 2.07
CA ALA A 140 14.96 3.90 0.89
C ALA A 140 14.59 4.98 -0.13
N THR A 141 14.14 6.16 0.30
CA THR A 141 13.79 7.31 -0.55
C THR A 141 15.01 8.04 -1.11
N THR A 142 16.18 7.89 -0.48
CA THR A 142 17.40 8.68 -0.75
C THR A 142 18.54 7.88 -1.37
N VAL A 143 18.74 6.62 -0.97
CA VAL A 143 19.87 5.78 -1.41
C VAL A 143 19.41 4.61 -2.27
N ILE A 144 18.37 3.89 -1.84
CA ILE A 144 17.92 2.68 -2.57
C ILE A 144 17.11 3.09 -3.80
N CYS A 145 16.14 3.98 -3.64
CA CYS A 145 15.17 4.38 -4.67
C CYS A 145 15.04 5.91 -4.80
N PRO A 146 16.12 6.63 -5.18
CA PRO A 146 16.08 8.08 -5.41
C PRO A 146 15.12 8.50 -6.53
N ASP A 147 14.67 7.55 -7.36
CA ASP A 147 13.70 7.74 -8.45
C ASP A 147 12.30 7.13 -8.16
N ALA A 148 11.95 6.84 -6.90
CA ALA A 148 10.65 6.23 -6.57
C ALA A 148 9.47 7.14 -6.97
N GLN A 149 8.46 6.59 -7.66
CA GLN A 149 7.26 7.31 -8.08
C GLN A 149 6.45 7.88 -6.90
N LEU A 150 6.50 7.21 -5.75
CA LEU A 150 6.04 7.74 -4.48
C LEU A 150 7.12 7.55 -3.40
N LYS A 151 7.72 8.65 -2.95
CA LYS A 151 8.53 8.70 -1.73
C LYS A 151 7.67 9.17 -0.58
N VAL A 152 7.80 8.53 0.57
CA VAL A 152 7.13 8.90 1.82
C VAL A 152 8.10 8.84 2.98
N TYR A 153 8.04 9.84 3.84
CA TYR A 153 8.62 9.81 5.18
C TYR A 153 7.45 9.63 6.17
N LEU A 154 7.21 8.38 6.59
CA LEU A 154 6.11 8.01 7.46
C LEU A 154 6.51 8.22 8.92
N ASP A 155 5.81 9.11 9.60
CA ASP A 155 6.29 9.71 10.83
C ASP A 155 5.23 9.73 11.95
N ALA A 156 5.68 9.92 13.18
CA ALA A 156 4.84 10.15 14.34
C ALA A 156 5.65 10.80 15.47
N SER A 157 4.98 11.54 16.36
CA SER A 157 5.63 12.09 17.55
C SER A 157 6.30 10.98 18.37
N ALA A 158 7.37 11.32 19.10
CA ALA A 158 8.04 10.35 19.97
C ALA A 158 7.07 9.84 21.07
N GLU A 159 6.16 10.73 21.47
CA GLU A 159 5.07 10.55 22.42
C GLU A 159 4.03 9.54 21.90
N GLU A 160 3.53 9.72 20.68
CA GLU A 160 2.60 8.77 20.04
C GLU A 160 3.27 7.40 19.82
N ARG A 161 4.55 7.38 19.43
CA ARG A 161 5.31 6.13 19.26
C ARG A 161 5.57 5.42 20.59
N ALA A 162 5.86 6.17 21.66
CA ALA A 162 5.96 5.63 23.02
C ALA A 162 4.61 5.12 23.53
N ARG A 163 3.50 5.82 23.25
CA ARG A 163 2.14 5.40 23.60
C ARG A 163 1.75 4.11 22.89
N ARG A 164 1.96 4.04 21.56
CA ARG A 164 1.77 2.82 20.75
C ARG A 164 2.59 1.67 21.34
N ARG A 165 3.90 1.88 21.54
CA ARG A 165 4.81 0.86 22.06
C ARG A 165 4.47 0.42 23.49
N ARG A 166 3.98 1.30 24.35
CA ARG A 166 3.52 0.93 25.70
C ARG A 166 2.26 0.07 25.67
N GLY A 167 1.40 0.25 24.67
CA GLY A 167 0.22 -0.59 24.43
C GLY A 167 0.51 -1.95 23.77
N GLU A 168 1.75 -2.20 23.32
CA GLU A 168 2.22 -3.51 22.84
C GLU A 168 2.83 -4.38 23.97
N LEU A 169 2.85 -3.89 25.22
CA LEU A 169 3.66 -4.44 26.31
C LEU A 169 2.82 -4.72 27.57
N ASP A 170 2.39 -5.97 27.73
CA ASP A 170 1.70 -6.46 28.92
C ASP A 170 2.66 -6.97 30.01
N GLY A 171 2.15 -7.05 31.24
CA GLY A 171 2.84 -7.64 32.40
C GLY A 171 3.43 -6.63 33.39
N PRO A 172 3.85 -7.08 34.59
CA PRO A 172 4.36 -6.21 35.65
C PRO A 172 5.74 -5.62 35.33
N ASP A 173 6.57 -6.34 34.57
CA ASP A 173 7.92 -5.92 34.18
C ASP A 173 7.94 -5.03 32.92
N ALA A 174 6.78 -4.67 32.38
CA ALA A 174 6.67 -3.86 31.17
C ALA A 174 7.09 -2.39 31.46
N PRO A 175 8.12 -1.86 30.76
CA PRO A 175 8.77 -0.58 31.09
C PRO A 175 7.80 0.61 31.10
N SER A 176 8.16 1.66 31.85
CA SER A 176 7.33 2.86 31.95
C SER A 176 7.28 3.63 30.62
N TYR A 177 6.25 4.47 30.45
CA TYR A 177 6.09 5.31 29.26
C TYR A 177 7.31 6.25 29.07
N GLU A 178 7.83 6.80 30.16
CA GLU A 178 8.98 7.71 30.18
C GLU A 178 10.26 7.00 29.75
N HIS A 179 10.46 5.75 30.18
CA HIS A 179 11.60 4.93 29.76
C HIS A 179 11.55 4.62 28.26
N ILE A 180 10.38 4.18 27.77
CA ILE A 180 10.16 3.91 26.34
C ILE A 180 10.37 5.18 25.51
N LEU A 181 9.89 6.34 25.98
CA LEU A 181 10.07 7.64 25.32
C LEU A 181 11.55 8.05 25.27
N HIS A 182 12.33 7.76 26.32
CA HIS A 182 13.78 7.98 26.34
C HIS A 182 14.50 7.09 25.31
N GLU A 183 14.26 5.76 25.35
CA GLU A 183 14.85 4.82 24.39
C GLU A 183 14.54 5.19 22.93
N ILE A 184 13.32 5.67 22.67
CA ILE A 184 12.88 6.12 21.34
C ILE A 184 13.67 7.35 20.90
N ARG A 185 13.79 8.38 21.73
CA ARG A 185 14.53 9.61 21.40
C ARG A 185 16.02 9.33 21.18
N GLU A 186 16.67 8.61 22.10
CA GLU A 186 18.08 8.19 21.95
C GLU A 186 18.31 7.36 20.68
N ARG A 187 17.30 6.61 20.24
CA ARG A 187 17.38 5.80 19.01
C ARG A 187 17.21 6.67 17.76
N ASP A 188 16.25 7.58 17.74
CA ASP A 188 16.03 8.50 16.63
C ASP A 188 17.26 9.41 16.44
N ASP A 189 17.84 9.94 17.52
CA ASP A 189 19.09 10.72 17.49
C ASP A 189 20.23 9.94 16.82
N ARG A 190 20.41 8.66 17.17
CA ARG A 190 21.41 7.77 16.53
C ARG A 190 21.08 7.46 15.07
N ASP A 191 19.79 7.30 14.74
CA ASP A 191 19.34 6.99 13.38
C ASP A 191 19.48 8.20 12.42
N MET A 192 19.32 9.42 12.93
CA MET A 192 19.50 10.68 12.18
C MET A 192 20.98 11.07 12.06
N ASN A 193 21.79 10.87 13.12
CA ASN A 193 23.20 11.27 13.15
C ASN A 193 24.18 10.17 12.67
N ARG A 194 23.71 9.00 12.22
CA ARG A 194 24.61 7.94 11.72
C ARG A 194 25.38 8.39 10.46
N ALA A 195 26.67 8.08 10.43
CA ALA A 195 27.57 8.51 9.35
C ALA A 195 27.23 7.94 7.96
N VAL A 196 26.48 6.83 7.87
CA VAL A 196 26.13 6.19 6.59
C VAL A 196 24.62 5.91 6.49
N GLY A 197 24.00 6.42 5.43
CA GLY A 197 22.56 6.37 5.21
C GLY A 197 21.69 7.06 6.28
N PRO A 198 22.07 8.22 6.88
CA PRO A 198 21.28 8.86 7.93
C PRO A 198 19.80 8.99 7.58
N LEU A 199 18.92 8.74 8.56
CA LEU A 199 17.48 8.93 8.40
C LEU A 199 17.20 10.39 8.07
N ARG A 200 16.68 10.65 6.88
CA ARG A 200 16.40 12.00 6.36
C ARG A 200 15.08 12.01 5.60
N LEU A 201 14.31 13.07 5.80
CA LEU A 201 13.30 13.50 4.84
C LEU A 201 14.04 13.94 3.56
N SER A 202 13.62 13.41 2.40
CA SER A 202 14.04 13.94 1.09
C SER A 202 13.09 15.06 0.65
N ASP A 203 13.61 16.06 -0.05
CA ASP A 203 12.86 17.27 -0.43
C ASP A 203 11.59 16.98 -1.28
N ASP A 204 11.55 15.83 -1.96
CA ASP A 204 10.43 15.36 -2.77
C ASP A 204 9.62 14.20 -2.14
N ALA A 205 9.92 13.84 -0.88
CA ALA A 205 9.13 12.87 -0.13
C ALA A 205 7.93 13.51 0.57
N LEU A 206 6.79 12.82 0.50
CA LEU A 206 5.62 13.15 1.32
C LEU A 206 5.94 12.92 2.80
N HIS A 207 6.00 13.98 3.61
CA HIS A 207 5.98 13.85 5.07
C HIS A 207 4.56 13.50 5.51
N LEU A 208 4.37 12.26 5.98
CA LEU A 208 3.06 11.75 6.42
C LEU A 208 3.09 11.50 7.92
N LEU A 209 2.66 12.50 8.69
CA LEU A 209 2.38 12.37 10.12
C LEU A 209 1.21 11.39 10.34
N THR A 210 1.39 10.43 11.23
CA THR A 210 0.40 9.39 11.54
C THR A 210 -0.25 9.53 12.92
N ASP A 211 0.04 10.61 13.65
CA ASP A 211 -0.56 10.90 14.96
C ASP A 211 -2.08 11.00 14.86
N GLY A 212 -2.79 10.33 15.76
CA GLY A 212 -4.26 10.24 15.76
C GLY A 212 -4.87 9.35 14.66
N LEU A 213 -4.14 9.00 13.60
CA LEU A 213 -4.63 8.16 12.51
C LEU A 213 -4.53 6.66 12.84
N SER A 214 -5.56 5.89 12.48
CA SER A 214 -5.48 4.43 12.47
C SER A 214 -4.62 3.90 11.30
N VAL A 215 -4.16 2.65 11.42
CA VAL A 215 -3.38 1.97 10.37
C VAL A 215 -4.14 1.94 9.03
N ASN A 216 -5.46 1.76 9.04
CA ASN A 216 -6.27 1.77 7.83
C ASN A 216 -6.34 3.16 7.16
N GLU A 217 -6.48 4.24 7.94
CA GLU A 217 -6.46 5.60 7.40
C GLU A 217 -5.12 5.98 6.79
N VAL A 218 -4.02 5.53 7.41
CA VAL A 218 -2.66 5.69 6.86
C VAL A 218 -2.53 4.92 5.54
N ILE A 219 -2.97 3.67 5.48
CA ILE A 219 -2.95 2.87 4.23
C ILE A 219 -3.84 3.52 3.16
N ALA A 220 -5.01 4.03 3.52
CA ALA A 220 -5.93 4.69 2.60
C ALA A 220 -5.33 5.97 2.00
N LYS A 221 -4.66 6.81 2.81
CA LYS A 221 -3.87 7.95 2.31
C LYS A 221 -2.75 7.49 1.38
N LEU A 222 -2.00 6.44 1.74
CA LEU A 222 -0.91 5.93 0.91
C LEU A 222 -1.40 5.35 -0.43
N MET A 223 -2.52 4.63 -0.44
CA MET A 223 -3.19 4.19 -1.67
C MET A 223 -3.62 5.40 -2.51
N ALA A 224 -4.26 6.40 -1.91
CA ALA A 224 -4.67 7.61 -2.60
C ALA A 224 -3.49 8.31 -3.30
N TYR A 225 -2.36 8.51 -2.59
CA TYR A 225 -1.15 9.09 -3.18
C TYR A 225 -0.52 8.18 -4.24
N ALA A 226 -0.43 6.86 -4.02
CA ALA A 226 0.18 5.93 -4.98
C ALA A 226 -0.53 5.98 -6.33
N VAL A 227 -1.86 6.06 -6.30
CA VAL A 227 -2.69 6.12 -7.52
C VAL A 227 -2.71 7.53 -8.12
N GLN A 228 -2.63 8.59 -7.31
CA GLN A 228 -2.43 9.96 -7.82
C GLN A 228 -1.13 10.07 -8.64
N ARG A 229 -0.11 9.26 -8.32
CA ARG A 229 1.14 9.14 -9.10
C ARG A 229 1.01 8.19 -10.29
N GLN A 230 0.31 7.06 -10.14
CA GLN A 230 0.11 6.06 -11.20
C GLN A 230 -1.35 5.54 -11.23
N PRO A 231 -2.26 6.18 -11.99
CA PRO A 231 -3.68 5.80 -12.01
C PRO A 231 -3.94 4.34 -12.42
N PHE A 232 -3.14 3.82 -13.36
CA PHE A 232 -3.23 2.44 -13.86
C PHE A 232 -2.84 1.37 -12.84
N LEU A 233 -2.23 1.74 -11.71
CA LEU A 233 -1.90 0.80 -10.61
C LEU A 233 -3.15 0.03 -10.13
N LEU A 234 -4.31 0.68 -10.15
CA LEU A 234 -5.56 0.04 -9.76
C LEU A 234 -6.15 -0.87 -10.84
N GLU A 235 -5.91 -0.60 -12.13
CA GLU A 235 -6.35 -1.51 -13.18
C GLU A 235 -5.73 -2.90 -13.01
N GLN A 236 -4.57 -3.01 -12.36
CA GLN A 236 -3.98 -4.27 -11.88
C GLN A 236 -4.76 -4.84 -10.68
N VAL A 237 -4.99 -4.05 -9.63
CA VAL A 237 -5.68 -4.46 -8.37
C VAL A 237 -7.11 -4.98 -8.60
N VAL A 238 -7.82 -4.38 -9.57
CA VAL A 238 -9.20 -4.76 -9.94
C VAL A 238 -9.30 -5.43 -11.32
N ALA A 239 -8.20 -5.87 -11.94
CA ALA A 239 -8.21 -6.49 -13.28
C ALA A 239 -9.24 -7.62 -13.42
N ASP A 240 -9.19 -8.59 -12.51
CA ASP A 240 -10.06 -9.77 -12.49
C ASP A 240 -11.52 -9.44 -12.08
N GLN A 241 -11.77 -8.19 -11.68
CA GLN A 241 -13.08 -7.64 -11.30
C GLN A 241 -13.71 -6.80 -12.43
N LEU A 242 -13.03 -6.60 -13.57
CA LEU A 242 -13.44 -5.65 -14.61
C LEU A 242 -14.14 -6.28 -15.86
N VAL A 243 -15.48 -6.22 -15.90
CA VAL A 243 -16.31 -6.38 -17.12
C VAL A 243 -16.29 -5.11 -18.01
N VAL A 244 -15.33 -5.00 -18.94
CA VAL A 244 -15.20 -3.82 -19.84
C VAL A 244 -16.16 -3.85 -21.04
N GLY A 245 -16.85 -2.73 -21.30
CA GLY A 245 -17.63 -2.49 -22.53
C GLY A 245 -17.31 -1.15 -23.20
N ARG A 246 -17.85 -0.91 -24.42
CA ARG A 246 -17.59 0.30 -25.22
C ARG A 246 -18.82 0.74 -26.02
N SER A 247 -19.12 2.04 -26.02
CA SER A 247 -20.04 2.67 -26.98
C SER A 247 -19.38 3.85 -27.69
N ARG A 248 -19.97 4.25 -28.81
CA ARG A 248 -19.66 5.48 -29.58
C ARG A 248 -20.88 6.39 -29.74
N GLN A 249 -21.99 6.09 -29.07
CA GLN A 249 -23.26 6.83 -29.13
C GLN A 249 -23.91 6.91 -27.72
N PRO A 250 -24.66 7.98 -27.42
CA PRO A 250 -25.53 8.03 -26.24
C PRO A 250 -26.60 6.94 -26.30
N GLY A 251 -26.97 6.39 -25.14
CA GLY A 251 -27.95 5.29 -25.01
C GLY A 251 -27.40 4.11 -24.21
N TYR A 252 -28.07 2.96 -24.32
CA TYR A 252 -27.67 1.73 -23.63
C TYR A 252 -26.49 1.03 -24.34
N VAL A 253 -25.37 0.87 -23.62
CA VAL A 253 -24.17 0.17 -24.08
C VAL A 253 -24.27 -1.31 -23.73
N SER A 254 -23.96 -2.21 -24.67
CA SER A 254 -23.84 -3.64 -24.32
C SER A 254 -22.51 -3.94 -23.62
N VAL A 255 -22.57 -4.52 -22.43
CA VAL A 255 -21.42 -4.74 -21.50
C VAL A 255 -21.21 -6.23 -21.23
N ALA A 256 -20.80 -6.96 -22.28
CA ALA A 256 -20.65 -8.41 -22.32
C ALA A 256 -21.98 -9.20 -22.21
N ALA A 257 -21.87 -10.52 -22.08
CA ALA A 257 -22.96 -11.47 -21.88
C ALA A 257 -22.65 -12.32 -20.64
N GLY A 258 -23.67 -12.64 -19.85
CA GLY A 258 -23.58 -13.56 -18.72
C GLY A 258 -24.81 -14.47 -18.67
N ASP A 259 -24.94 -15.27 -17.61
CA ASP A 259 -25.95 -16.34 -17.54
C ASP A 259 -27.41 -15.85 -17.49
N GLY A 260 -27.63 -14.54 -17.31
CA GLY A 260 -28.93 -13.86 -17.43
C GLY A 260 -29.17 -13.12 -18.76
N GLY A 261 -28.23 -13.17 -19.72
CA GLY A 261 -28.34 -12.51 -21.02
C GLY A 261 -27.27 -11.45 -21.32
N ALA A 262 -27.53 -10.61 -22.32
CA ALA A 262 -26.65 -9.50 -22.70
C ALA A 262 -26.91 -8.28 -21.79
N TRP A 263 -25.84 -7.76 -21.18
CA TRP A 263 -25.91 -6.68 -20.19
C TRP A 263 -26.12 -5.33 -20.87
N GLN A 264 -26.78 -4.38 -20.21
CA GLN A 264 -26.97 -3.01 -20.72
C GLN A 264 -26.60 -1.94 -19.68
N LEU A 265 -25.82 -0.95 -20.13
CA LEU A 265 -25.36 0.21 -19.34
C LEU A 265 -25.98 1.50 -19.92
N GLY A 266 -26.93 2.10 -19.20
CA GLY A 266 -27.53 3.38 -19.55
C GLY A 266 -26.59 4.57 -19.30
N LEU A 267 -26.52 5.48 -20.29
CA LEU A 267 -25.80 6.75 -20.21
C LEU A 267 -26.80 7.91 -20.31
N THR A 268 -27.33 8.39 -19.18
CA THR A 268 -28.23 9.56 -19.13
C THR A 268 -27.98 10.44 -17.89
N ASN A 269 -28.56 11.64 -17.88
CA ASN A 269 -28.53 12.50 -16.69
C ASN A 269 -29.53 11.99 -15.63
N PRO A 270 -29.16 11.89 -14.35
CA PRO A 270 -30.06 11.44 -13.29
C PRO A 270 -31.19 12.45 -13.03
N THR A 271 -32.37 11.95 -12.67
CA THR A 271 -33.48 12.76 -12.13
C THR A 271 -33.31 12.94 -10.61
N PRO A 272 -33.91 13.97 -9.97
CA PRO A 272 -33.72 14.22 -8.54
C PRO A 272 -34.09 13.04 -7.64
N ASP A 273 -35.12 12.30 -8.03
CA ASP A 273 -35.71 11.16 -7.31
C ASP A 273 -34.91 9.86 -7.49
N ARG A 274 -33.94 9.85 -8.43
CA ARG A 274 -33.03 8.74 -8.72
C ARG A 274 -31.57 9.06 -8.33
N MET A 275 -31.34 9.93 -7.34
CA MET A 275 -29.99 10.21 -6.80
C MET A 275 -29.63 9.27 -5.62
N PRO A 276 -28.68 8.31 -5.79
CA PRO A 276 -28.39 7.30 -4.77
C PRO A 276 -27.35 7.74 -3.74
N GLY A 277 -27.81 8.01 -2.52
CA GLY A 277 -26.99 7.99 -1.31
C GLY A 277 -26.27 9.31 -0.96
N SER A 278 -26.13 9.53 0.35
CA SER A 278 -25.22 10.54 0.90
C SER A 278 -23.81 9.97 1.12
N VAL A 279 -22.87 10.75 1.66
CA VAL A 279 -21.51 10.29 2.02
C VAL A 279 -21.49 9.29 3.21
N HIS A 280 -22.65 8.73 3.57
CA HIS A 280 -22.88 7.87 4.73
C HIS A 280 -23.50 6.51 4.37
N ASP A 281 -24.07 6.37 3.17
CA ASP A 281 -24.96 5.25 2.78
C ASP A 281 -24.36 4.37 1.68
N PHE A 282 -24.60 3.05 1.76
CA PHE A 282 -24.19 2.07 0.74
C PHE A 282 -25.40 1.27 0.24
N THR A 283 -25.41 0.90 -1.05
CA THR A 283 -26.43 0.05 -1.66
C THR A 283 -25.84 -1.32 -2.02
N CYS A 284 -26.45 -2.39 -1.53
CA CYS A 284 -26.18 -3.76 -1.93
C CYS A 284 -27.17 -4.21 -3.02
N ASN A 285 -26.67 -4.98 -3.99
CA ASN A 285 -27.41 -5.52 -5.12
C ASN A 285 -27.57 -7.04 -4.98
N GLN A 286 -28.80 -7.54 -4.87
CA GLN A 286 -29.12 -8.97 -5.00
C GLN A 286 -29.97 -9.23 -6.26
N GLY A 287 -29.75 -10.37 -6.93
CA GLY A 287 -30.55 -10.82 -8.09
C GLY A 287 -30.29 -10.11 -9.44
N GLY A 288 -29.62 -8.95 -9.43
CA GLY A 288 -29.22 -8.19 -10.62
C GLY A 288 -28.40 -6.96 -10.21
N ARG A 289 -27.64 -6.37 -11.14
CA ARG A 289 -26.75 -5.23 -10.84
C ARG A 289 -27.36 -3.91 -11.33
N GLN A 290 -27.66 -2.99 -10.43
CA GLN A 290 -27.69 -1.56 -10.73
C GLN A 290 -26.28 -0.97 -10.54
N ALA A 291 -25.99 0.20 -11.09
CA ALA A 291 -24.94 1.06 -10.54
C ALA A 291 -25.50 2.42 -10.18
N GLY A 292 -25.18 2.90 -8.99
CA GLY A 292 -25.56 4.24 -8.53
C GLY A 292 -24.46 5.25 -8.82
N VAL A 293 -24.84 6.46 -9.23
CA VAL A 293 -23.91 7.60 -9.38
C VAL A 293 -24.61 8.88 -8.91
N VAL A 294 -23.97 9.63 -8.01
CA VAL A 294 -24.38 11.00 -7.62
C VAL A 294 -23.34 11.99 -8.12
N LEU A 295 -23.77 12.91 -8.98
CA LEU A 295 -22.96 14.00 -9.49
C LEU A 295 -22.71 15.03 -8.38
N GLN A 296 -21.59 15.74 -8.38
CA GLN A 296 -20.99 16.36 -9.56
C GLN A 296 -19.49 16.62 -9.30
N GLY A 297 -18.53 16.29 -10.19
CA GLY A 297 -17.10 16.75 -10.21
C GLY A 297 -15.97 16.00 -9.47
N MET A 298 -14.72 16.52 -9.61
CA MET A 298 -13.41 16.05 -9.08
C MET A 298 -13.45 14.64 -8.47
N ALA A 299 -13.44 13.63 -9.34
CA ALA A 299 -14.16 12.40 -9.08
C ALA A 299 -13.36 11.32 -8.33
N VAL A 300 -13.99 10.75 -7.30
CA VAL A 300 -13.46 9.62 -6.53
C VAL A 300 -14.55 8.54 -6.39
N LEU A 301 -14.26 7.36 -6.93
CA LEU A 301 -15.07 6.15 -6.87
C LEU A 301 -14.53 5.25 -5.74
N CYS A 302 -15.40 4.62 -4.95
CA CYS A 302 -14.99 4.00 -3.69
C CYS A 302 -15.62 2.63 -3.42
N VAL A 303 -14.87 1.84 -2.64
CA VAL A 303 -15.24 0.55 -2.05
C VAL A 303 -15.79 -0.49 -3.03
N ALA A 304 -14.92 -1.09 -3.84
CA ALA A 304 -15.21 -2.40 -4.44
C ALA A 304 -14.92 -3.53 -3.43
N GLY A 305 -15.96 -4.15 -2.86
CA GLY A 305 -15.84 -5.25 -1.89
C GLY A 305 -16.30 -6.59 -2.47
N ARG A 306 -15.45 -7.63 -2.43
CA ARG A 306 -15.77 -8.99 -2.92
C ARG A 306 -16.90 -9.64 -2.13
N ALA A 307 -17.58 -10.63 -2.72
CA ALA A 307 -18.57 -11.45 -2.04
C ALA A 307 -18.03 -12.24 -0.81
N ASP A 308 -16.75 -12.64 -0.80
CA ASP A 308 -16.09 -13.28 0.36
C ASP A 308 -15.53 -12.28 1.38
N ARG A 309 -15.40 -10.99 1.00
CA ARG A 309 -14.88 -9.88 1.81
C ARG A 309 -15.75 -8.63 1.63
N PRO A 310 -17.05 -8.67 1.98
CA PRO A 310 -18.06 -7.66 1.62
C PRO A 310 -17.89 -6.28 2.28
N HIS A 311 -16.80 -6.05 3.00
CA HIS A 311 -16.60 -4.87 3.86
C HIS A 311 -15.25 -4.16 3.63
N HIS A 312 -14.45 -4.58 2.64
CA HIS A 312 -13.12 -4.01 2.38
C HIS A 312 -13.14 -2.80 1.42
N VAL A 313 -12.41 -1.74 1.78
CA VAL A 313 -12.32 -0.48 1.02
C VAL A 313 -11.23 -0.56 -0.04
N ASN A 314 -11.63 -0.88 -1.28
CA ASN A 314 -10.83 -0.64 -2.48
C ASN A 314 -11.33 0.64 -3.18
N ALA A 315 -10.50 1.69 -3.27
CA ALA A 315 -10.90 3.00 -3.80
C ALA A 315 -10.13 3.39 -5.08
N LEU A 316 -10.84 4.04 -6.01
CA LEU A 316 -10.42 4.33 -7.37
C LEU A 316 -10.67 5.82 -7.70
N PRO A 317 -9.67 6.67 -7.98
CA PRO A 317 -9.93 7.99 -8.55
C PRO A 317 -10.40 7.82 -10.00
N MET A 318 -11.41 8.59 -10.41
CA MET A 318 -11.81 8.64 -11.80
C MET A 318 -11.12 9.85 -12.46
N LEU A 319 -10.36 9.61 -13.52
CA LEU A 319 -9.95 10.70 -14.40
C LEU A 319 -11.16 11.12 -15.24
N PRO A 320 -11.24 12.37 -15.76
CA PRO A 320 -12.38 12.87 -16.55
C PRO A 320 -12.67 12.14 -17.89
N GLN A 321 -12.01 11.01 -18.15
CA GLN A 321 -12.13 10.16 -19.35
C GLN A 321 -12.09 8.66 -19.04
N THR A 322 -12.12 8.25 -17.76
CA THR A 322 -12.10 6.83 -17.34
C THR A 322 -13.48 6.18 -17.57
N TRP A 323 -13.48 4.91 -18.00
CA TRP A 323 -14.69 4.19 -18.39
C TRP A 323 -15.25 3.33 -17.24
N TYR A 324 -16.58 3.20 -17.17
CA TYR A 324 -17.28 2.47 -16.12
C TYR A 324 -17.25 0.96 -16.30
N VAL A 325 -17.15 0.26 -15.17
CA VAL A 325 -17.24 -1.20 -15.04
C VAL A 325 -17.86 -1.54 -13.67
N ILE A 326 -18.65 -2.62 -13.60
CA ILE A 326 -19.47 -2.97 -12.43
C ILE A 326 -19.33 -4.46 -12.12
N GLU A 327 -18.83 -4.80 -10.92
CA GLU A 327 -18.58 -6.20 -10.52
C GLU A 327 -19.80 -6.84 -9.83
N PRO A 328 -20.09 -8.11 -10.13
CA PRO A 328 -21.94 -8.99 -9.48
C PRO A 328 -21.95 -9.51 -8.04
N GLY A 329 -22.59 -8.78 -7.13
CA GLY A 329 -22.53 -9.05 -5.70
C GLY A 329 -21.38 -8.28 -5.01
N ALA A 330 -20.66 -7.44 -5.76
CA ALA A 330 -19.73 -6.49 -5.19
C ALA A 330 -20.45 -5.21 -4.72
N TRP A 331 -19.98 -4.72 -3.59
CA TRP A 331 -20.38 -3.44 -2.99
C TRP A 331 -19.73 -2.29 -3.77
N HIS A 332 -20.36 -1.13 -3.83
CA HIS A 332 -19.87 0.07 -4.54
C HIS A 332 -20.39 1.35 -3.87
N ALA A 333 -19.60 2.44 -3.87
CA ALA A 333 -20.02 3.79 -3.47
C ALA A 333 -19.32 4.89 -4.31
N VAL A 334 -19.95 6.06 -4.47
CA VAL A 334 -19.46 7.13 -5.37
C VAL A 334 -19.54 8.51 -4.70
N ILE A 335 -18.52 9.35 -4.87
CA ILE A 335 -18.40 10.67 -4.21
C ILE A 335 -17.83 11.71 -5.19
N GLN A 336 -18.36 12.94 -5.21
CA GLN A 336 -18.02 13.95 -6.22
C GLN A 336 -18.08 15.41 -5.73
N ALA A 337 -17.28 16.32 -6.33
CA ALA A 337 -17.24 17.77 -6.06
C ALA A 337 -17.10 18.70 -7.33
N PRO A 338 -18.08 19.60 -7.63
CA PRO A 338 -18.68 20.02 -8.93
C PRO A 338 -18.08 19.79 -10.35
N GLY A 339 -18.86 19.12 -11.24
CA GLY A 339 -18.69 19.04 -12.72
C GLY A 339 -18.44 17.68 -13.48
N THR A 340 -19.22 16.58 -13.37
CA THR A 340 -19.02 15.33 -14.18
C THR A 340 -20.32 14.71 -14.77
N ILE A 341 -20.25 13.53 -15.43
CA ILE A 341 -21.33 12.76 -16.09
C ILE A 341 -21.40 11.32 -15.52
N CYS A 342 -22.59 10.69 -15.49
CA CYS A 342 -22.85 9.34 -14.97
C CYS A 342 -22.79 8.20 -16.01
N ALA A 343 -22.73 6.96 -15.52
CA ALA A 343 -23.25 5.76 -16.18
C ALA A 343 -23.88 4.80 -15.15
N TRP A 344 -24.92 4.04 -15.54
CA TRP A 344 -25.49 2.99 -14.69
C TRP A 344 -25.85 1.72 -15.45
N ALA A 345 -25.90 0.56 -14.78
CA ALA A 345 -26.56 -0.63 -15.30
C ALA A 345 -28.03 -0.68 -14.84
N GLU A 346 -28.92 -1.30 -15.62
CA GLU A 346 -30.34 -1.44 -15.30
C GLU A 346 -30.81 -2.85 -15.71
N SER A 347 -31.58 -3.54 -14.85
CA SER A 347 -32.14 -4.87 -15.09
C SER A 347 -33.46 -5.03 -14.32
N ALA A 348 -34.36 -5.88 -14.83
CA ALA A 348 -35.76 -5.93 -14.41
C ALA A 348 -36.05 -6.75 -13.13
N THR A 349 -35.03 -7.24 -12.43
CA THR A 349 -35.17 -8.24 -11.33
C THR A 349 -34.36 -7.89 -10.07
N ILE A 350 -34.23 -6.60 -9.76
CA ILE A 350 -33.35 -6.08 -8.71
C ILE A 350 -34.12 -5.84 -7.40
N SER A 351 -33.49 -6.15 -6.27
CA SER A 351 -33.90 -5.69 -4.94
C SER A 351 -32.73 -4.95 -4.28
N GLU A 352 -32.97 -3.74 -3.79
CA GLU A 352 -31.97 -2.90 -3.11
C GLU A 352 -31.97 -3.16 -1.60
N GLU A 353 -30.79 -3.35 -1.01
CA GLU A 353 -30.59 -3.32 0.44
C GLU A 353 -29.65 -2.17 0.79
N ARG A 354 -30.17 -1.10 1.42
CA ARG A 354 -29.33 -0.03 1.97
C ARG A 354 -28.68 -0.45 3.28
N LYS A 355 -27.41 -0.12 3.45
CA LYS A 355 -26.67 -0.30 4.70
C LYS A 355 -25.81 0.93 5.00
N GLU A 356 -25.86 1.41 6.23
CA GLU A 356 -24.96 2.47 6.71
C GLU A 356 -23.52 1.94 6.84
N LEU A 357 -22.52 2.80 6.62
CA LEU A 357 -21.13 2.44 6.92
C LEU A 357 -20.88 2.31 8.42
N THR A 358 -19.96 1.41 8.80
CA THR A 358 -19.35 1.48 10.13
C THR A 358 -18.47 2.74 10.23
N HIS A 359 -18.36 3.29 11.44
CA HIS A 359 -17.52 4.47 11.69
C HIS A 359 -16.07 4.29 11.20
N ALA A 360 -15.48 3.11 11.34
CA ALA A 360 -14.13 2.82 10.85
C ALA A 360 -14.00 2.93 9.32
N GLN A 361 -15.01 2.46 8.57
CA GLN A 361 -15.04 2.58 7.11
C GLN A 361 -15.24 4.04 6.67
N LEU A 362 -16.01 4.84 7.43
CA LEU A 362 -16.14 6.28 7.20
C LEU A 362 -14.80 7.02 7.39
N MET A 363 -14.03 6.68 8.42
CA MET A 363 -12.70 7.28 8.64
C MET A 363 -11.70 6.86 7.54
N GLU A 364 -11.65 5.58 7.18
CA GLU A 364 -10.80 5.09 6.09
C GLU A 364 -11.13 5.78 4.74
N LEU A 365 -12.42 5.96 4.45
CA LEU A 365 -12.94 6.69 3.29
C LEU A 365 -12.56 8.18 3.31
N GLN A 366 -12.77 8.87 4.43
CA GLN A 366 -12.38 10.29 4.59
C GLN A 366 -10.86 10.47 4.49
N ALA A 367 -10.07 9.54 5.02
CA ALA A 367 -8.62 9.56 4.90
C ALA A 367 -8.16 9.42 3.44
N PHE A 368 -8.76 8.53 2.63
CA PHE A 368 -8.52 8.46 1.19
C PHE A 368 -8.88 9.78 0.49
N LEU A 369 -10.11 10.27 0.72
CA LEU A 369 -10.65 11.48 0.07
C LEU A 369 -9.80 12.72 0.36
N SER A 370 -9.29 12.87 1.59
CA SER A 370 -8.50 14.04 2.03
C SER A 370 -7.22 14.30 1.22
N VAL A 371 -6.76 13.33 0.41
CA VAL A 371 -5.62 13.49 -0.52
C VAL A 371 -6.03 14.18 -1.83
N TYR A 372 -7.28 13.97 -2.28
CA TYR A 372 -7.85 14.58 -3.48
C TYR A 372 -8.65 15.85 -3.18
N LEU A 373 -9.27 15.89 -1.99
CA LEU A 373 -10.11 16.95 -1.46
C LEU A 373 -9.62 17.31 -0.05
N PRO A 374 -8.45 17.97 0.08
CA PRO A 374 -7.96 18.42 1.37
C PRO A 374 -8.96 19.40 2.02
N PRO A 375 -9.09 19.41 3.36
CA PRO A 375 -9.91 20.39 4.06
C PRO A 375 -9.42 21.82 3.76
N ARG A 376 -10.37 22.75 3.67
CA ARG A 376 -10.13 24.18 3.42
C ARG A 376 -9.93 24.96 4.71
#